data_AF-A0A9E1NVM0-F1
#
_entry.id   AF-A0A9E1NVM0-F1
#
_cell.length_a   1.000
_cell.length_b   1.000
_cell.length_c   1.000
_cell.angle_alpha   90.00
_cell.angle_beta   90.00
_cell.angle_gamma   90.00
#
_symmetry.space_group_name_H-M   'P 1'
#
loop_
_entity.id
_entity.type
_entity.pdbx_description
1 polymer ?
#
loop_
_entity_poly.entity_id
_entity_poly.type
_entity_poly.pdbx_seq_one_letter_code
_entity_poly.pdbx_strand_id
1 'polypeptide(L)'
;QKILRFMGVQAPIFGMAGTLIGLIQMLMHIDNPATLGPALATALITTFYGLIFANLLITPVTAKLSLRTEHEITLIGTIRVGIMGIFERSNPSKIQKSMNALLPPHERKYD
;
A
#
# COMPACT_ATOMS: atom_id res chain seq x y z
N GLN A 1 -6.57 0.04 -3.23
CA GLN A 1 -5.12 0.28 -3.02
C GLN A 1 -4.78 1.75 -2.69
N LYS A 2 -5.28 2.75 -3.44
CA LYS A 2 -4.91 4.18 -3.22
C LYS A 2 -5.20 4.69 -1.80
N ILE A 3 -6.35 4.34 -1.24
CA ILE A 3 -6.72 4.73 0.13
C ILE A 3 -5.76 4.14 1.17
N LEU A 4 -5.42 2.85 1.07
CA LEU A 4 -4.45 2.22 1.98
C LEU A 4 -3.04 2.81 1.84
N ARG A 5 -2.57 3.09 0.61
CA ARG A 5 -1.31 3.83 0.40
C ARG A 5 -1.33 5.17 1.10
N PHE A 6 -2.42 5.93 0.93
CA PHE A 6 -2.60 7.23 1.56
C PHE A 6 -2.59 7.13 3.09
N MET A 7 -3.31 6.16 3.67
CA MET A 7 -3.31 5.92 5.12
C MET A 7 -1.91 5.57 5.65
N GLY A 8 -1.12 4.80 4.90
CA GLY A 8 0.25 4.45 5.28
C GLY A 8 1.19 5.65 5.30
N VAL A 9 1.03 6.58 4.35
CA VAL A 9 1.80 7.84 4.31
C VAL A 9 1.32 8.82 5.39
N GLN A 10 0.03 8.82 5.72
CA GLN A 10 -0.55 9.74 6.69
C GLN A 10 -0.33 9.31 8.14
N ALA A 11 -0.17 8.01 8.43
CA ALA A 11 0.01 7.49 9.78
C ALA A 11 1.22 8.10 10.56
N PRO A 12 2.41 8.28 9.97
CA PRO A 12 3.53 8.96 10.63
C PRO A 12 3.26 10.47 10.85
N ILE A 13 2.50 11.11 9.97
CA ILE A 13 2.13 12.52 10.08
C ILE A 13 1.24 12.73 11.31
N PHE A 14 0.30 11.81 11.59
CA PHE A 14 -0.45 11.82 12.85
C PHE A 14 0.43 11.57 14.08
N GLY A 15 1.49 10.76 13.95
CA GLY A 15 2.50 10.58 15.01
C GLY A 15 3.26 11.88 15.32
N MET A 16 3.59 12.67 14.29
CA MET A 16 4.18 14.01 14.43
C MET A 16 3.22 15.01 15.09
N ALA A 17 1.90 14.90 14.90
CA ALA A 17 0.95 15.72 15.66
C ALA A 17 1.04 15.46 17.18
N GLY A 18 1.34 14.22 17.58
CA GLY A 18 1.57 13.87 18.98
C GLY A 18 2.81 14.53 19.59
N THR A 19 3.86 14.78 18.79
CA THR A 19 5.03 15.53 19.28
C THR A 19 4.69 16.99 19.55
N LEU A 20 3.84 17.60 18.71
CA LEU A 20 3.33 18.94 18.96
C LEU A 20 2.52 19.00 20.26
N ILE A 21 1.68 18.01 20.53
CA ILE A 21 0.92 17.93 21.79
C ILE A 21 1.86 17.83 23.00
N GLY A 22 2.91 17.00 22.92
CA GLY A 22 3.91 16.89 24.00
C GLY A 22 4.68 18.19 24.20
N LEU A 23 5.08 18.88 23.13
CA LEU A 23 5.74 20.18 23.22
C LEU A 23 4.85 21.25 23.86
N ILE A 24 3.54 21.26 23.55
CA ILE A 24 2.58 22.18 24.19
C ILE A 24 2.50 21.88 25.69
N GLN A 25 2.45 20.60 26.10
CA GLN A 25 2.43 20.22 27.51
C GLN A 25 3.71 20.62 28.26
N MET A 26 4.88 20.50 27.60
CA MET A 26 6.16 20.91 28.15
C MET A 26 6.24 22.43 28.36
N LEU A 27 5.74 23.21 27.39
CA LEU A 27 5.71 24.68 27.50
C LEU A 27 4.78 25.17 28.61
N MET A 28 3.65 24.48 28.84
CA MET A 28 2.71 24.86 29.90
C MET A 28 3.25 24.65 31.33
N HIS A 29 4.24 23.77 31.51
CA HIS A 29 4.76 23.41 32.84
C HIS A 29 6.29 23.54 32.91
N ILE A 30 6.87 24.46 32.14
CA ILE A 30 8.32 24.60 32.01
C ILE A 30 9.01 24.90 33.35
N ASP A 31 8.28 25.49 34.30
CA ASP A 31 8.75 25.84 35.64
C ASP A 31 9.00 24.61 36.54
N ASN A 32 8.46 23.44 36.18
CA ASN A 32 8.65 22.20 36.94
C ASN A 32 9.35 21.12 36.09
N PRO A 33 10.66 20.86 36.31
CA PRO A 33 11.41 19.86 35.55
C PRO A 33 10.86 18.43 35.66
N ALA A 34 10.13 18.10 36.73
CA ALA A 34 9.58 16.77 36.95
C ALA A 34 8.46 16.40 35.96
N THR A 35 7.79 17.40 35.37
CA THR A 35 6.68 17.19 34.43
C THR A 35 7.15 17.05 32.97
N LEU A 36 8.41 17.40 32.68
CA LEU A 36 8.99 17.31 31.33
C LEU A 36 9.17 15.86 30.86
N GLY A 37 9.59 14.96 31.75
CA GLY A 37 9.79 13.54 31.42
C GLY A 37 8.51 12.86 30.89
N PRO A 38 7.38 12.94 31.62
CA PRO A 38 6.10 12.41 31.16
C PRO A 38 5.63 12.99 29.82
N ALA A 39 5.76 14.31 29.60
CA ALA A 39 5.33 14.97 28.37
C ALA A 39 6.20 14.59 27.15
N LEU A 40 7.50 14.34 27.36
CA LEU A 40 8.37 13.82 26.32
C LEU A 40 8.06 12.35 26.01
N ALA A 41 7.77 11.54 27.03
CA ALA A 41 7.42 10.13 26.85
C ALA A 41 6.17 9.95 25.99
N THR A 42 5.12 10.77 26.21
CA THR A 42 3.89 10.72 25.40
C THR A 42 4.17 11.07 23.94
N ALA A 43 4.95 12.14 23.67
CA ALA A 43 5.37 12.53 22.32
C ALA A 43 6.14 11.44 21.56
N LEU A 44 7.05 10.75 22.25
CA LEU A 44 7.86 9.67 21.66
C LEU A 44 7.01 8.43 21.39
N ILE A 45 6.13 8.05 22.31
CA ILE A 45 5.24 6.90 22.16
C ILE A 45 4.27 7.10 20.99
N THR A 46 3.70 8.30 20.82
CA THR A 46 2.81 8.58 19.68
C THR A 46 3.54 8.49 18.34
N THR A 47 4.79 8.95 18.30
CA THR A 47 5.64 8.84 17.09
C THR A 47 5.99 7.39 16.78
N PHE A 48 6.33 6.62 17.81
CA PHE A 48 6.64 5.20 17.71
C PHE A 48 5.44 4.40 17.18
N TYR A 49 4.24 4.63 17.71
CA TYR A 49 3.02 3.98 17.21
C TYR A 49 2.68 4.37 15.77
N GLY A 50 2.83 5.65 15.40
CA GLY A 50 2.62 6.09 14.02
C GLY A 50 3.56 5.39 13.02
N LEU A 51 4.84 5.26 13.38
CA LEU A 51 5.85 4.60 12.55
C LEU A 51 5.62 3.08 12.43
N ILE A 52 5.30 2.41 13.54
CA ILE A 52 5.00 0.97 13.53
C ILE A 52 3.76 0.69 12.69
N PHE A 53 2.69 1.46 12.90
CA PHE A 53 1.44 1.26 12.19
C PHE A 53 1.61 1.45 10.68
N ALA A 54 2.36 2.48 10.27
CA ALA A 54 2.67 2.74 8.87
C ALA A 54 3.52 1.62 8.24
N ASN A 55 4.70 1.35 8.82
CA ASN A 55 5.71 0.52 8.19
C ASN A 55 5.48 -0.98 8.38
N LEU A 56 5.00 -1.40 9.55
CA LEU A 56 4.85 -2.82 9.88
C LEU A 56 3.51 -3.39 9.43
N LEU A 57 2.45 -2.58 9.39
CA LEU A 57 1.09 -3.06 9.07
C LEU A 57 0.63 -2.57 7.70
N ILE A 58 0.56 -1.26 7.46
CA ILE A 58 -0.08 -0.74 6.24
C ILE A 58 0.78 -0.99 5.00
N THR A 59 2.09 -0.76 5.05
CA THR A 59 2.99 -0.97 3.91
C THR A 59 2.94 -2.39 3.35
N PRO A 60 3.12 -3.47 4.13
CA PRO A 60 3.08 -4.83 3.58
C PRO A 60 1.69 -5.23 3.07
N VAL A 61 0.62 -4.82 3.75
CA VAL A 61 -0.76 -5.07 3.30
C VAL A 61 -1.01 -4.42 1.95
N THR A 62 -0.54 -3.19 1.79
CA THR A 62 -0.67 -2.43 0.55
C THR A 62 0.14 -3.06 -0.58
N ALA A 63 1.36 -3.51 -0.31
CA ALA A 63 2.20 -4.22 -1.28
C ALA A 63 1.52 -5.50 -1.77
N LYS A 64 1.02 -6.33 -0.84
CA LYS A 64 0.30 -7.57 -1.16
C LYS A 64 -0.95 -7.31 -2.01
N LEU A 65 -1.71 -6.27 -1.69
CA LEU A 65 -2.90 -5.90 -2.47
C LEU A 65 -2.52 -5.41 -3.87
N SER A 66 -1.41 -4.66 -3.99
CA SER A 66 -0.90 -4.19 -5.29
C SER A 66 -0.59 -5.35 -6.23
N LEU A 67 0.13 -6.37 -5.73
CA LEU A 67 0.47 -7.56 -6.50
C LEU A 67 -0.79 -8.30 -6.98
N ARG A 68 -1.78 -8.47 -6.10
CA ARG A 68 -3.05 -9.12 -6.49
C ARG A 68 -3.80 -8.34 -7.57
N THR A 69 -3.85 -7.02 -7.45
CA THR A 69 -4.45 -6.17 -8.47
C THR A 69 -3.73 -6.31 -9.81
N GLU A 70 -2.40 -6.38 -9.83
CA GLU A 70 -1.63 -6.57 -11.08
C GLU A 70 -1.96 -7.92 -11.73
N HIS A 71 -2.05 -9.00 -10.96
CA HIS A 71 -2.47 -10.30 -11.48
C HIS A 71 -3.89 -10.25 -12.09
N GLU A 72 -4.82 -9.58 -11.41
CA GLU A 72 -6.20 -9.44 -11.88
C GLU A 72 -6.29 -8.60 -13.17
N ILE A 73 -5.52 -7.52 -13.27
CA ILE A 73 -5.42 -6.71 -14.49
C ILE A 73 -4.89 -7.54 -15.66
N THR A 74 -3.85 -8.33 -15.46
CA THR A 74 -3.29 -9.21 -16.50
C THR A 74 -4.32 -10.26 -16.95
N LEU A 75 -5.05 -10.86 -16.01
CA LEU A 75 -6.08 -11.85 -16.31
C LEU A 75 -7.23 -11.25 -17.14
N ILE A 76 -7.78 -10.12 -16.68
CA ILE A 76 -8.86 -9.40 -17.38
C ILE A 76 -8.36 -8.90 -18.75
N GLY A 77 -7.12 -8.42 -18.84
CA GLY A 77 -6.49 -8.02 -20.09
C GLY A 77 -6.39 -9.16 -21.10
N THR A 78 -6.02 -10.35 -20.63
CA THR A 78 -5.96 -11.56 -21.46
C THR A 78 -7.34 -11.97 -21.97
N ILE A 79 -8.35 -11.96 -21.10
CA ILE A 79 -9.76 -12.25 -21.48
C ILE A 79 -10.26 -11.22 -22.51
N ARG A 80 -9.97 -9.94 -22.31
CA ARG A 80 -10.35 -8.85 -23.23
C ARG A 80 -9.79 -9.07 -24.63
N VAL A 81 -8.51 -9.45 -24.75
CA VAL A 81 -7.88 -9.77 -26.04
C VAL A 81 -8.52 -11.01 -26.67
N GLY A 82 -8.88 -12.01 -25.86
CA GLY A 82 -9.63 -13.19 -26.33
C GLY A 82 -10.97 -12.81 -26.94
N ILE A 83 -11.77 -11.99 -26.26
CA ILE A 83 -13.09 -11.53 -26.75
C ILE A 83 -12.93 -10.71 -28.03
N MET A 84 -11.95 -9.81 -28.10
CA MET A 84 -11.70 -8.99 -29.28
C MET A 84 -11.27 -9.84 -30.49
N GLY A 85 -10.44 -10.86 -30.26
CA GLY A 85 -10.07 -11.83 -31.29
C GLY A 85 -11.26 -12.65 -31.83
N ILE A 86 -12.21 -13.00 -30.97
CA ILE A 86 -13.47 -13.68 -31.37
C ILE A 86 -14.32 -12.75 -32.22
N PHE A 87 -14.47 -11.48 -31.81
CA PHE A 87 -15.22 -10.47 -32.56
C PHE A 87 -14.64 -10.24 -33.96
N GLU A 88 -13.32 -10.18 -34.08
CA GLU A 88 -12.60 -10.03 -35.36
C GLU A 88 -12.60 -11.30 -36.22
N ARG A 89 -13.21 -12.40 -35.76
CA ARG A 89 -13.16 -13.73 -36.42
C ARG A 89 -11.73 -14.19 -36.74
N SER A 90 -10.79 -13.86 -35.87
CA SER A 90 -9.39 -14.29 -36.01
C SER A 90 -9.26 -15.81 -35.84
N ASN A 91 -8.24 -16.42 -36.48
CA ASN A 91 -7.96 -17.85 -36.32
C ASN A 91 -7.73 -18.17 -34.82
N PRO A 92 -8.38 -19.21 -34.26
CA PRO A 92 -8.23 -19.61 -32.85
C PRO A 92 -6.77 -19.75 -32.39
N SER A 93 -5.89 -20.27 -33.24
CA SER A 93 -4.46 -20.42 -32.92
C SER A 93 -3.75 -19.08 -32.79
N LYS A 94 -4.19 -18.05 -33.53
CA LYS A 94 -3.66 -16.69 -33.41
C LYS A 94 -4.13 -16.03 -32.12
N ILE A 95 -5.40 -16.23 -31.75
CA ILE A 95 -5.97 -15.72 -30.50
C ILE A 95 -5.26 -16.35 -29.30
N GLN A 96 -5.05 -17.67 -29.32
CA GLN A 96 -4.32 -18.39 -28.27
C GLN A 96 -2.89 -17.89 -28.11
N LYS A 97 -2.16 -17.66 -29.21
CA LYS A 97 -0.81 -17.09 -29.16
C LYS A 97 -0.79 -15.67 -28.58
N SER A 98 -1.74 -14.82 -28.97
CA SER A 98 -1.87 -13.46 -28.44
C SER A 98 -2.21 -13.44 -26.95
N MET A 99 -3.08 -14.36 -26.49
CA MET A 99 -3.41 -14.51 -25.07
C MET A 99 -2.22 -15.07 -24.27
N ASN A 100 -1.54 -16.10 -24.78
CA ASN A 100 -0.35 -16.69 -24.15
C ASN A 100 0.83 -15.69 -24.05
N ALA A 101 0.94 -14.74 -24.98
CA ALA A 101 1.97 -13.70 -24.91
C ALA A 101 1.82 -12.77 -23.70
N LEU A 102 0.59 -12.54 -23.25
CA LEU A 102 0.26 -11.68 -22.10
C LEU A 102 0.39 -12.37 -20.75
N LEU A 103 0.37 -13.71 -20.74
CA LEU A 103 0.58 -14.49 -19.53
C LEU A 103 2.07 -14.48 -19.12
N PRO A 104 2.36 -14.49 -17.81
CA PRO A 104 3.72 -14.59 -17.32
C PRO A 104 4.35 -15.94 -17.74
N PRO A 105 5.69 -16.02 -17.93
CA PRO A 105 6.35 -17.17 -18.56
C PRO A 105 6.03 -18.55 -17.96
N HIS A 106 5.71 -18.59 -16.66
CA HIS A 106 5.39 -19.82 -15.93
C HIS A 106 3.95 -20.33 -16.16
N GLU A 107 3.05 -19.49 -16.68
CA GLU A 107 1.66 -19.84 -16.98
C GLU A 107 1.41 -20.05 -18.49
N ARG A 108 2.44 -19.86 -19.32
CA ARG A 108 2.34 -20.04 -20.77
C ARG A 108 2.22 -21.52 -21.11
N LYS A 109 1.11 -21.92 -21.71
CA LYS A 109 0.96 -23.26 -22.32
C LYS A 109 1.62 -23.27 -23.69
N TYR A 110 2.72 -24.02 -23.81
CA TYR A 110 3.37 -24.35 -25.07
C TYR A 110 2.80 -25.67 -25.59
N ASP A 111 1.61 -25.62 -26.20
CA ASP A 111 1.06 -26.69 -27.04
C ASP A 111 0.77 -26.10 -28.44
#